data_AF-A0A8B6ENG2-F1
#
_entry.id   AF-A0A8B6ENG2-F1
#
_cell.length_a   1.000
_cell.length_b   1.000
_cell.length_c   1.000
_cell.angle_alpha   90.00
_cell.angle_beta   90.00
_cell.angle_gamma   90.00
#
_symmetry.space_group_name_H-M   'P 1'
#
loop_
_entity.id
_entity.type
_entity.pdbx_description
1 polymer ?
#
loop_
_entity_poly.entity_id
_entity_poly.type
_entity_poly.pdbx_seq_one_letter_code
_entity_poly.pdbx_strand_id
1 'polypeptide(L)'
;MFLSLLQDFAMSIFLRQRWTDKRLKYDRIEGLPALQLNTKSINGVWVPDLFILNEKRATLHNVVVPNKLLHIQPDGSILYSLRISGTFSCDVDLLKYPLDNQICPLIIESYGYTSETLELQWYNEPVEKKEDIILSQFSLDCIETFKCDKQYAGMNFSCVQMNIKLDRLYDYYLLQIYVPSILIVILSWVSFWISVDATPARISLGLLTVLAMTTQSSGLPKVSYFKAIDVWMVSCLCFVFAALIEFAYVNVLSRVEQRRLSHVVDITNNKTEDIRRSLPEKMGNQTSSRINLFFRNMASREKARNVDKISR
;
A
#
# COMPACT_ATOMS: atom_id res chain seq x y z
N MET A 1 -2.20 0.41 -13.81
CA MET A 1 -3.30 -0.59 -13.84
C MET A 1 -2.62 -1.93 -14.03
N PHE A 2 -2.62 -2.93 -13.15
CA PHE A 2 -3.38 -3.32 -11.97
C PHE A 2 -2.40 -4.07 -11.06
N LEU A 3 -2.50 -3.91 -9.74
CA LEU A 3 -1.89 -4.84 -8.79
C LEU A 3 -2.62 -4.90 -7.44
N SER A 4 -3.81 -4.28 -7.32
CA SER A 4 -4.46 -4.10 -6.01
C SER A 4 -5.81 -4.78 -5.82
N LEU A 5 -6.35 -5.54 -6.80
CA LEU A 5 -7.66 -6.20 -6.60
C LEU A 5 -7.77 -7.66 -7.06
N LEU A 6 -6.90 -8.17 -7.94
CA LEU A 6 -7.12 -9.49 -8.56
C LEU A 6 -6.08 -10.55 -8.20
N GLN A 7 -5.09 -10.25 -7.35
CA GLN A 7 -4.05 -11.22 -6.94
C GLN A 7 -3.47 -11.96 -8.16
N ASP A 8 -2.98 -11.17 -9.11
CA ASP A 8 -2.52 -11.63 -10.40
C ASP A 8 -1.30 -10.85 -10.89
N PHE A 9 -0.51 -11.50 -11.74
CA PHE A 9 0.62 -10.88 -12.43
C PHE A 9 0.54 -11.22 -13.92
N ALA A 10 0.97 -10.28 -14.76
CA ALA A 10 1.05 -10.48 -16.20
C ALA A 10 2.49 -10.73 -16.60
N MET A 11 2.72 -11.74 -17.45
CA MET A 11 4.03 -11.97 -18.04
C MET A 11 3.94 -12.43 -19.48
N SER A 12 5.01 -12.19 -20.22
CA SER A 12 5.19 -12.69 -21.58
C SER A 12 6.41 -13.60 -21.62
N ILE A 13 6.23 -14.83 -22.08
CA ILE A 13 7.25 -15.87 -22.09
C ILE A 13 7.39 -16.50 -23.47
N PHE A 14 8.59 -17.01 -23.74
CA PHE A 14 8.82 -17.99 -24.79
C PHE A 14 8.96 -19.35 -24.14
N LEU A 15 7.94 -20.19 -24.25
CA LEU A 15 7.97 -21.54 -23.72
C LEU A 15 8.68 -22.43 -24.74
N ARG A 16 9.90 -22.88 -24.41
CA ARG A 16 10.69 -23.82 -25.21
C ARG A 16 10.58 -25.22 -24.61
N GLN A 17 10.27 -26.19 -25.45
CA GLN A 17 10.11 -27.59 -25.10
C GLN A 17 11.05 -28.42 -25.98
N ARG A 18 11.69 -29.43 -25.39
CA ARG A 18 12.54 -30.37 -26.12
C ARG A 18 12.18 -31.79 -25.76
N TRP A 19 11.95 -32.61 -26.78
CA TRP A 19 11.75 -34.06 -26.63
C TRP A 19 12.34 -34.77 -27.84
N THR A 20 12.38 -36.10 -27.80
CA THR A 20 12.89 -36.92 -28.91
C THR A 20 11.78 -37.82 -29.43
N ASP A 21 11.49 -37.74 -30.73
CA ASP A 21 10.54 -38.61 -31.42
C ASP A 21 11.26 -39.44 -32.48
N LYS A 22 11.38 -40.75 -32.24
CA LYS A 22 12.06 -41.68 -33.14
C LYS A 22 11.40 -41.79 -34.51
N ARG A 23 10.10 -41.47 -34.63
CA ARG A 23 9.34 -41.54 -35.89
C ARG A 23 9.74 -40.43 -36.87
N LEU A 24 10.33 -39.35 -36.36
CA LEU A 24 10.73 -38.18 -37.12
C LEU A 24 12.24 -38.14 -37.40
N LYS A 25 12.94 -39.25 -37.17
CA LYS A 25 14.35 -39.42 -37.53
C LYS A 25 14.51 -39.40 -39.06
N TYR A 26 15.51 -38.70 -39.55
CA TYR A 26 15.79 -38.58 -40.99
C TYR A 26 17.30 -38.58 -41.24
N ASP A 27 17.70 -38.97 -42.45
CA ASP A 27 19.12 -38.99 -42.81
C ASP A 27 19.66 -37.56 -42.92
N ARG A 28 20.86 -37.34 -42.37
CA ARG A 28 21.47 -36.01 -42.34
C ARG A 28 21.68 -35.48 -43.76
N ILE A 29 21.09 -34.33 -44.04
CA ILE A 29 21.24 -33.60 -45.30
C ILE A 29 22.41 -32.62 -45.14
N GLU A 30 23.40 -32.69 -46.03
CA GLU A 30 24.53 -31.76 -46.01
C GLU A 30 24.06 -30.31 -46.13
N GLY A 31 24.63 -29.41 -45.32
CA GLY A 31 24.25 -27.99 -45.28
C GLY A 31 22.97 -27.68 -44.49
N LEU A 32 22.21 -28.67 -44.02
CA LEU A 32 20.99 -28.46 -43.25
C LEU A 32 21.10 -29.05 -41.83
N PRO A 33 21.38 -28.23 -40.80
CA PRO A 33 21.57 -28.72 -39.43
C PRO A 33 20.28 -29.24 -38.79
N ALA A 34 19.13 -28.65 -39.15
CA ALA A 34 17.81 -29.05 -38.66
C ALA A 34 16.73 -28.69 -39.69
N LEU A 35 15.68 -29.50 -39.77
CA LEU A 35 14.47 -29.18 -40.53
C LEU A 35 13.68 -28.11 -39.77
N GLN A 36 13.58 -26.92 -40.36
CA GLN A 36 12.79 -25.82 -39.83
C GLN A 36 11.40 -25.85 -40.47
N LEU A 37 10.38 -26.24 -39.69
CA LEU A 37 9.04 -26.40 -40.20
C LEU A 37 8.21 -25.12 -40.04
N ASN A 38 7.40 -24.82 -41.06
CA ASN A 38 6.40 -23.77 -40.99
C ASN A 38 5.24 -24.19 -40.07
N THR A 39 4.52 -23.23 -39.49
CA THR A 39 3.38 -23.40 -38.60
C THR A 39 2.33 -24.39 -39.12
N LYS A 40 2.06 -24.43 -40.43
CA LYS A 40 1.07 -25.37 -41.01
C LYS A 40 1.48 -26.83 -40.88
N SER A 41 2.78 -27.13 -40.96
CA SER A 41 3.30 -28.50 -40.87
C SER A 41 3.32 -29.03 -39.43
N ILE A 42 3.20 -28.15 -38.42
CA ILE A 42 3.19 -28.51 -37.00
C ILE A 42 1.98 -29.38 -36.65
N ASN A 43 0.85 -29.21 -37.32
CA ASN A 43 -0.39 -29.94 -37.01
C ASN A 43 -0.28 -31.47 -37.21
N GLY A 44 0.71 -31.95 -37.97
CA GLY A 44 0.95 -33.38 -38.16
C GLY A 44 1.91 -34.01 -37.14
N VAL A 45 2.48 -33.20 -36.23
CA VAL A 45 3.46 -33.63 -35.24
C VAL A 45 2.81 -33.62 -33.86
N TRP A 46 3.02 -34.69 -33.09
CA TRP A 46 2.58 -34.75 -31.71
C TRP A 46 3.34 -33.73 -30.86
N VAL A 47 2.63 -33.00 -30.01
CA VAL A 47 3.18 -32.00 -29.07
C VAL A 47 2.61 -32.31 -27.68
N PRO A 48 3.43 -32.23 -26.60
CA PRO A 48 2.95 -32.42 -25.23
C PRO A 48 1.79 -31.48 -24.86
N ASP A 49 0.82 -31.99 -24.10
CA ASP A 49 -0.40 -31.29 -23.69
C ASP A 49 -0.22 -30.45 -22.41
N LEU A 50 0.78 -29.58 -22.42
CA LEU A 50 1.10 -28.76 -21.26
C LEU A 50 0.03 -27.69 -21.04
N PHE A 51 -0.39 -27.52 -19.79
CA PHE A 51 -1.24 -26.42 -19.36
C PHE A 51 -0.60 -25.67 -18.18
N ILE A 52 -0.96 -24.40 -18.03
CA ILE A 52 -0.48 -23.57 -16.93
C ILE A 52 -1.56 -23.56 -15.85
N LEU A 53 -1.26 -24.13 -14.69
CA LEU A 53 -2.26 -24.42 -13.66
C LEU A 53 -2.88 -23.14 -13.07
N ASN A 54 -2.07 -22.09 -12.89
CA ASN A 54 -2.50 -20.82 -12.33
C ASN A 54 -2.85 -19.77 -13.39
N GLU A 55 -3.15 -20.19 -14.62
CA GLU A 55 -3.59 -19.29 -15.68
C GLU A 55 -5.00 -18.76 -15.42
N LYS A 56 -5.17 -17.43 -15.47
CA LYS A 56 -6.50 -16.79 -15.50
C LYS A 56 -6.91 -16.41 -16.93
N ARG A 57 -5.95 -15.96 -17.73
CA ARG A 57 -6.12 -15.65 -19.15
C ARG A 57 -4.77 -15.65 -19.86
N ALA A 58 -4.61 -16.44 -20.90
CA ALA A 58 -3.44 -16.44 -21.75
C ALA A 58 -3.80 -16.36 -23.23
N THR A 59 -2.90 -15.77 -24.01
CA THR A 59 -3.02 -15.66 -25.46
C THR A 59 -1.74 -16.12 -26.13
N LEU A 60 -1.94 -16.86 -27.23
CA LEU A 60 -0.88 -17.18 -28.17
C LEU A 60 -0.76 -16.02 -29.17
N HIS A 61 0.45 -15.55 -29.39
CA HIS A 61 0.70 -14.46 -30.34
C HIS A 61 0.61 -14.98 -31.78
N ASN A 62 -0.18 -14.29 -32.61
CA ASN A 62 -0.47 -14.71 -33.98
C ASN A 62 -0.28 -13.63 -35.06
N VAL A 63 0.33 -12.50 -34.72
CA VAL A 63 0.56 -11.39 -35.65
C VAL A 63 2.05 -11.31 -36.00
N VAL A 64 2.43 -11.29 -37.29
CA VAL A 64 1.60 -11.46 -38.52
C VAL A 64 1.28 -12.94 -38.80
N VAL A 65 2.04 -13.85 -38.22
CA VAL A 65 1.83 -15.31 -38.26
C VAL A 65 1.84 -15.88 -36.84
N PRO A 66 1.28 -17.08 -36.59
CA PRO A 66 1.40 -17.74 -35.30
C PRO A 66 2.84 -17.93 -34.89
N ASN A 67 3.20 -17.39 -33.72
CA ASN A 67 4.54 -17.43 -33.15
C ASN A 67 4.81 -18.81 -32.52
N LYS A 68 4.90 -19.81 -33.40
CA LYS A 68 5.24 -21.20 -33.12
C LYS A 68 6.42 -21.58 -34.01
N LEU A 69 7.40 -22.25 -33.42
CA LEU A 69 8.60 -22.73 -34.10
C LEU A 69 8.76 -24.21 -33.78
N LEU A 70 9.05 -25.03 -34.80
CA LEU A 70 9.31 -26.46 -34.65
C LEU A 70 10.55 -26.82 -35.47
N HIS A 71 11.64 -27.15 -34.81
CA HIS A 71 12.88 -27.61 -35.43
C HIS A 71 13.10 -29.09 -35.11
N ILE A 72 13.33 -29.90 -36.14
CA ILE A 72 13.60 -31.34 -36.01
C ILE A 72 15.06 -31.57 -36.40
N GLN A 73 15.84 -32.17 -35.51
CA GLN A 73 17.22 -32.60 -35.75
C GLN A 73 17.26 -33.99 -36.39
N PRO A 74 18.35 -34.37 -37.09
CA PRO A 74 18.47 -35.66 -37.78
C PRO A 74 18.30 -36.89 -36.87
N ASP A 75 18.61 -36.75 -35.58
CA ASP A 75 18.46 -37.80 -34.56
C ASP A 75 17.01 -38.00 -34.10
N GLY A 76 16.08 -37.15 -34.54
CA GLY A 76 14.69 -37.11 -34.08
C GLY A 76 14.47 -36.22 -32.85
N SER A 77 15.49 -35.46 -32.41
CA SER A 77 15.32 -34.44 -31.36
C SER A 77 14.53 -33.25 -31.89
N ILE A 78 13.50 -32.85 -31.15
CA ILE A 78 12.56 -31.79 -31.53
C ILE A 78 12.73 -30.64 -30.56
N LEU A 79 12.86 -29.42 -31.11
CA LEU A 79 12.73 -28.17 -30.38
C LEU A 79 11.44 -27.49 -30.81
N TYR A 80 10.53 -27.34 -29.86
CA TYR A 80 9.28 -26.60 -30.04
C TYR A 80 9.29 -25.34 -29.21
N SER A 81 8.97 -24.20 -29.79
CA SER A 81 8.94 -22.91 -29.10
C SER A 81 7.66 -22.16 -29.43
N LEU A 82 7.03 -21.58 -28.43
CA LEU A 82 5.85 -20.75 -28.59
C LEU A 82 5.92 -19.51 -27.71
N ARG A 83 5.37 -18.40 -28.20
CA ARG A 83 5.23 -17.16 -27.41
C ARG A 83 3.85 -17.09 -26.76
N ILE A 84 3.84 -16.97 -25.44
CA ILE A 84 2.62 -16.86 -24.63
C ILE A 84 2.68 -15.51 -23.89
N SER A 85 1.57 -14.78 -23.88
CA SER A 85 1.36 -13.72 -22.89
C SER A 85 0.12 -14.03 -22.10
N GLY A 86 0.19 -13.93 -20.77
CA GLY A 86 -0.94 -14.23 -19.93
C GLY A 86 -0.91 -13.52 -18.60
N THR A 87 -2.05 -13.57 -17.93
CA THR A 87 -2.24 -13.23 -16.53
C THR A 87 -2.37 -14.50 -15.71
N PHE A 88 -1.59 -14.56 -14.64
CA PHE A 88 -1.43 -15.72 -13.78
C PHE A 88 -1.78 -15.34 -12.36
N SER A 89 -2.45 -16.24 -11.64
CA SER A 89 -2.78 -16.05 -10.24
C SER A 89 -1.53 -16.08 -9.38
N CYS A 90 -1.43 -15.14 -8.44
CA CYS A 90 -0.37 -15.09 -7.43
C CYS A 90 -0.97 -14.69 -6.08
N ASP A 91 -0.88 -15.60 -5.12
CA ASP A 91 -1.38 -15.40 -3.77
C ASP A 91 -0.38 -14.53 -3.00
N VAL A 92 -0.65 -13.22 -2.96
CA VAL A 92 0.22 -12.23 -2.32
C VAL A 92 -0.02 -12.12 -0.82
N ASP A 93 1.07 -12.04 -0.05
CA ASP A 93 1.04 -11.80 1.40
C ASP A 93 1.35 -10.33 1.70
N LEU A 94 0.33 -9.56 2.10
CA LEU A 94 0.46 -8.12 2.36
C LEU A 94 0.62 -7.78 3.85
N LEU A 95 0.90 -8.75 4.73
CA LEU A 95 1.07 -8.47 6.17
C LEU A 95 2.13 -7.39 6.42
N LYS A 96 3.24 -7.43 5.69
CA LYS A 96 4.35 -6.46 5.81
C LYS A 96 4.24 -5.26 4.87
N TYR A 97 3.12 -5.09 4.17
CA TYR A 97 2.97 -4.02 3.18
C TYR A 97 3.25 -2.62 3.76
N PRO A 98 4.05 -1.76 3.06
CA PRO A 98 4.65 -1.94 1.73
C PRO A 98 6.10 -2.48 1.75
N LEU A 99 6.59 -2.99 2.88
CA LEU A 99 7.92 -3.57 3.05
C LEU A 99 7.86 -5.11 2.92
N ASP A 100 7.20 -5.55 1.86
CA ASP A 100 6.88 -6.95 1.56
C ASP A 100 7.70 -7.49 0.38
N ASN A 101 7.96 -8.79 0.44
CA ASN A 101 8.53 -9.59 -0.65
C ASN A 101 7.45 -10.57 -1.10
N GLN A 102 7.25 -10.70 -2.40
CA GLN A 102 6.21 -11.54 -3.00
C GLN A 102 6.83 -12.67 -3.81
N ILE A 103 6.25 -13.86 -3.70
CA ILE A 103 6.66 -15.03 -4.47
C ILE A 103 5.50 -15.40 -5.39
N CYS A 104 5.67 -15.19 -6.69
CA CYS A 104 4.67 -15.52 -7.68
C CYS A 104 5.09 -16.75 -8.49
N PRO A 105 4.42 -17.90 -8.31
CA PRO A 105 4.74 -19.11 -9.06
C PRO A 105 4.17 -19.06 -10.48
N LEU A 106 4.82 -19.73 -11.42
CA LEU A 106 4.26 -20.17 -12.69
C LEU A 106 4.37 -21.69 -12.71
N ILE A 107 3.23 -22.37 -12.79
CA ILE A 107 3.14 -23.83 -12.63
C ILE A 107 2.70 -24.44 -13.95
N ILE A 108 3.53 -25.31 -14.52
CA ILE A 108 3.26 -26.01 -15.78
C ILE A 108 3.15 -27.50 -15.49
N GLU A 109 2.07 -28.11 -15.96
CA GLU A 109 1.75 -29.52 -15.70
C GLU A 109 1.22 -30.16 -16.99
N SER A 110 1.32 -31.50 -17.11
CA SER A 110 0.65 -32.24 -18.17
C SER A 110 -0.83 -32.41 -17.87
N TYR A 111 -1.68 -32.23 -18.88
CA TYR A 111 -3.13 -32.34 -18.70
C TYR A 111 -3.63 -33.78 -18.69
N GLY A 112 -3.29 -34.57 -19.70
CA GLY A 112 -3.83 -35.92 -19.91
C GLY A 112 -2.83 -37.05 -19.70
N TYR A 113 -1.52 -36.77 -19.70
CA TYR A 113 -0.48 -37.79 -19.55
C TYR A 113 -0.02 -37.88 -18.09
N THR A 114 0.02 -39.11 -17.57
CA THR A 114 0.59 -39.39 -16.25
C THR A 114 2.12 -39.31 -16.29
N SER A 115 2.76 -39.22 -15.13
CA SER A 115 4.23 -39.21 -14.98
C SER A 115 4.92 -40.44 -15.59
N GLU A 116 4.20 -41.55 -15.79
CA GLU A 116 4.73 -42.74 -16.46
C GLU A 116 4.86 -42.54 -17.99
N THR A 117 4.04 -41.67 -18.56
CA THR A 117 3.98 -41.40 -20.00
C THR A 117 4.67 -40.11 -20.40
N LEU A 118 4.62 -39.08 -19.56
CA LEU A 118 5.25 -37.79 -19.79
C LEU A 118 5.87 -37.28 -18.50
N GLU A 119 7.20 -37.14 -18.49
CA GLU A 119 7.94 -36.54 -17.39
C GLU A 119 8.46 -35.16 -17.79
N LEU A 120 8.14 -34.14 -16.99
CA LEU A 120 8.63 -32.79 -17.19
C LEU A 120 9.92 -32.59 -16.41
N GLN A 121 10.94 -32.07 -17.11
CA GLN A 121 12.23 -31.76 -16.53
C GLN A 121 12.71 -30.41 -17.03
N TRP A 122 13.28 -29.64 -16.11
CA TRP A 122 13.98 -28.40 -16.44
C TRP A 122 15.24 -28.70 -17.24
N TYR A 123 15.52 -27.88 -18.26
CA TYR A 123 16.81 -27.92 -18.95
C TYR A 123 17.91 -27.36 -18.04
N ASN A 124 19.18 -27.66 -18.33
CA ASN A 124 20.33 -27.23 -17.50
C ASN A 124 20.29 -25.74 -17.16
N GLU A 125 19.92 -24.91 -18.14
CA GLU A 125 19.58 -23.51 -17.96
C GLU A 125 18.07 -23.37 -18.15
N PRO A 126 17.28 -23.38 -17.05
CA PRO A 126 15.83 -23.51 -17.15
C PRO A 126 15.13 -22.23 -17.59
N VAL A 127 15.69 -21.07 -17.24
CA VAL A 127 15.06 -19.76 -17.47
C VAL A 127 16.10 -18.76 -17.97
N GLU A 128 15.93 -18.34 -19.22
CA GLU A 128 16.61 -17.17 -19.78
C GLU A 128 15.76 -15.92 -19.52
N LYS A 129 16.34 -14.90 -18.90
CA LYS A 129 15.68 -13.60 -18.65
C LYS A 129 16.40 -12.49 -19.39
N LYS A 130 15.66 -11.41 -19.67
CA LYS A 130 16.27 -10.15 -20.09
C LYS A 130 17.08 -9.59 -18.93
N GLU A 131 18.29 -9.07 -19.20
CA GLU A 131 19.17 -8.50 -18.17
C GLU A 131 18.49 -7.35 -17.42
N ASP A 132 17.84 -6.43 -18.14
CA ASP A 132 17.15 -5.27 -17.57
C ASP A 132 15.63 -5.41 -17.61
N ILE A 133 15.08 -6.13 -16.63
CA ILE A 133 13.64 -6.13 -16.36
C ILE A 133 13.33 -5.00 -15.38
N ILE A 134 12.76 -3.91 -15.90
CA ILE A 134 12.33 -2.76 -15.09
C ILE A 134 10.83 -2.91 -14.83
N LEU A 135 10.46 -2.98 -13.55
CA LEU A 135 9.08 -2.95 -13.08
C LEU A 135 8.86 -1.63 -12.31
N SER A 136 7.64 -1.11 -12.34
CA SER A 136 7.35 0.22 -11.77
C SER A 136 7.17 0.24 -10.25
N GLN A 137 6.74 -0.88 -9.66
CA GLN A 137 6.44 -1.00 -8.22
C GLN A 137 7.28 -2.07 -7.52
N PHE A 138 8.00 -2.88 -8.29
CA PHE A 138 8.75 -4.01 -7.80
C PHE A 138 10.15 -4.04 -8.41
N SER A 139 11.06 -4.74 -7.77
CA SER A 139 12.31 -5.21 -8.36
C SER A 139 12.29 -6.73 -8.42
N LEU A 140 12.79 -7.29 -9.52
CA LEU A 140 13.00 -8.73 -9.63
C LEU A 140 14.25 -9.08 -8.81
N ASP A 141 14.08 -9.84 -7.73
CA ASP A 141 15.19 -10.33 -6.92
C ASP A 141 15.83 -11.55 -7.61
N CYS A 142 15.11 -12.67 -7.61
CA CYS A 142 15.58 -13.90 -8.24
C CYS A 142 14.44 -14.75 -8.81
N ILE A 143 14.81 -15.75 -9.62
CA ILE A 143 13.92 -16.76 -10.17
C ILE A 143 14.45 -18.12 -9.73
N GLU A 144 13.61 -18.90 -9.07
CA GLU A 144 13.96 -20.26 -8.63
C GLU A 144 13.08 -21.27 -9.35
N THR A 145 13.59 -22.47 -9.60
CA THR A 145 12.89 -23.52 -10.35
C THR A 145 12.86 -24.82 -9.58
N PHE A 146 11.72 -25.52 -9.65
CA PHE A 146 11.43 -26.71 -8.86
C PHE A 146 10.64 -27.73 -9.69
N LYS A 147 10.70 -29.00 -9.31
CA LYS A 147 9.69 -30.00 -9.68
C LYS A 147 8.55 -29.95 -8.67
N CYS A 148 7.32 -30.14 -9.14
CA CYS A 148 6.10 -29.98 -8.34
C CYS A 148 5.09 -31.10 -8.58
N ASP A 149 5.56 -32.31 -8.85
CA ASP A 149 4.72 -33.46 -9.19
C ASP A 149 3.58 -33.65 -8.18
N LYS A 150 2.37 -33.91 -8.68
CA LYS A 150 1.14 -34.03 -7.87
C LYS A 150 0.40 -35.31 -8.18
N GLN A 151 -0.37 -35.77 -7.19
CA GLN A 151 -1.24 -36.92 -7.33
C GLN A 151 -2.71 -36.47 -7.39
N TYR A 152 -3.42 -36.87 -8.43
CA TYR A 152 -4.85 -36.65 -8.61
C TYR A 152 -5.57 -37.99 -8.81
N ALA A 153 -6.59 -38.27 -8.00
CA ALA A 153 -7.39 -39.50 -8.09
C ALA A 153 -6.56 -40.80 -8.15
N GLY A 154 -5.41 -40.84 -7.45
CA GLY A 154 -4.49 -41.98 -7.43
C GLY A 154 -3.45 -42.00 -8.54
N MET A 155 -3.54 -41.13 -9.56
CA MET A 155 -2.57 -41.01 -10.66
C MET A 155 -1.60 -39.87 -10.40
N ASN A 156 -0.32 -40.08 -10.73
CA ASN A 156 0.72 -39.05 -10.63
C ASN A 156 0.85 -38.28 -11.95
N PHE A 157 0.98 -36.97 -11.84
CA PHE A 157 1.20 -36.05 -12.96
C PHE A 157 2.49 -35.28 -12.72
N SER A 158 3.26 -35.12 -13.80
CA SER A 158 4.54 -34.43 -13.73
C SER A 158 4.35 -32.92 -13.89
N CYS A 159 5.02 -32.16 -13.03
CA CYS A 159 4.85 -30.72 -12.91
C CYS A 159 6.20 -30.03 -12.72
N VAL A 160 6.36 -28.87 -13.38
CA VAL A 160 7.49 -27.97 -13.18
C VAL A 160 6.99 -26.59 -12.78
N GLN A 161 7.66 -26.00 -11.79
CA GLN A 161 7.27 -24.72 -11.20
C GLN A 161 8.45 -23.75 -11.21
N MET A 162 8.18 -22.51 -11.60
CA MET A 162 9.11 -21.40 -11.54
C MET A 162 8.58 -20.36 -10.54
N ASN A 163 9.33 -20.05 -9.50
CA ASN A 163 9.00 -19.00 -8.54
C ASN A 163 9.73 -17.71 -8.89
N ILE A 164 8.96 -16.65 -9.11
CA ILE A 164 9.47 -15.31 -9.35
C ILE A 164 9.42 -14.55 -8.02
N LYS A 165 10.57 -14.21 -7.45
CA LYS A 165 10.67 -13.39 -6.24
C LYS A 165 10.71 -11.91 -6.61
N LEU A 166 9.78 -11.15 -6.05
CA LEU A 166 9.55 -9.74 -6.34
C LEU A 166 9.61 -8.94 -5.04
N ASP A 167 10.48 -7.94 -5.00
CA ASP A 167 10.63 -7.04 -3.86
C ASP A 167 9.90 -5.73 -4.13
N ARG A 168 9.06 -5.26 -3.21
CA ARG A 168 8.34 -4.01 -3.41
C ARG A 168 9.27 -2.81 -3.23
N LEU A 169 9.25 -1.89 -4.19
CA LEU A 169 9.94 -0.60 -4.07
C LEU A 169 9.15 0.32 -3.13
N TYR A 170 9.75 0.69 -2.00
CA TYR A 170 9.05 1.41 -0.93
C TYR A 170 9.18 2.94 -0.99
N ASP A 171 10.07 3.49 -1.85
CA ASP A 171 10.38 4.91 -1.92
C ASP A 171 9.14 5.80 -2.14
N TYR A 172 8.25 5.34 -3.02
CA TYR A 172 6.97 6.02 -3.26
C TYR A 172 6.15 6.14 -1.97
N TYR A 173 6.06 5.07 -1.19
CA TYR A 173 5.30 5.04 0.05
C TYR A 173 5.95 5.92 1.12
N LEU A 174 7.28 5.96 1.18
CA LEU A 174 8.02 6.85 2.09
C LEU A 174 7.62 8.32 1.86
N LEU A 175 7.69 8.78 0.62
CA LEU A 175 7.44 10.19 0.27
C LEU A 175 5.96 10.57 0.27
N GLN A 176 5.07 9.67 -0.13
CA GLN A 176 3.64 9.97 -0.27
C GLN A 176 2.80 9.62 0.95
N ILE A 177 3.28 8.73 1.82
CA ILE A 177 2.52 8.23 2.97
C ILE A 177 3.21 8.57 4.28
N TYR A 178 4.43 8.09 4.48
CA TYR A 178 5.14 8.26 5.75
C TYR A 178 5.49 9.72 6.03
N VAL A 179 6.09 10.44 5.07
CA VAL A 179 6.46 11.86 5.27
C VAL A 179 5.24 12.75 5.55
N PRO A 180 4.14 12.70 4.76
CA PRO A 180 2.98 13.54 5.04
C PRO A 180 2.25 13.17 6.34
N SER A 181 2.15 11.88 6.69
CA SER A 181 1.51 11.45 7.94
C SER A 181 2.27 11.96 9.18
N ILE A 182 3.61 11.96 9.15
CA ILE A 182 4.44 12.57 10.20
C ILE A 182 4.20 14.07 10.28
N LEU A 183 4.18 14.78 9.15
CA LEU A 183 3.89 16.21 9.12
C LEU A 183 2.50 16.55 9.67
N ILE A 184 1.49 15.73 9.37
CA ILE A 184 0.14 15.88 9.93
C ILE A 184 0.13 15.73 11.46
N VAL A 185 0.86 14.74 11.99
CA VAL A 185 1.00 14.58 13.45
C VAL A 185 1.70 15.80 14.07
N ILE A 186 2.78 16.31 13.46
CA ILE A 186 3.45 17.53 13.94
C ILE A 186 2.50 18.74 13.89
N LEU A 187 1.72 18.90 12.82
CA LEU A 187 0.72 19.96 12.71
C LEU A 187 -0.35 19.88 13.80
N SER A 188 -0.72 18.67 14.24
CA SER A 188 -1.65 18.51 15.36
C SER A 188 -1.08 19.10 16.66
N TRP A 189 0.24 19.05 16.87
CA TRP A 189 0.90 19.61 18.06
C TRP A 189 1.02 21.13 18.02
N VAL A 190 0.96 21.76 16.84
CA VAL A 190 0.93 23.23 16.71
C VAL A 190 -0.31 23.81 17.40
N SER A 191 -1.41 23.03 17.51
CA SER A 191 -2.62 23.45 18.21
C SER A 191 -2.40 23.76 19.69
N PHE A 192 -1.36 23.18 20.33
CA PHE A 192 -0.99 23.46 21.71
C PHE A 192 -0.45 24.87 21.92
N TRP A 193 0.18 25.45 20.88
CA TRP A 193 0.80 26.78 20.95
C TRP A 193 -0.16 27.94 20.64
N ILE A 194 -1.27 27.66 19.97
CA ILE A 194 -2.29 28.67 19.65
C ILE A 194 -2.98 29.10 20.96
N SER A 195 -3.54 30.30 21.09
CA SER A 195 -4.30 30.67 22.30
C SER A 195 -5.64 29.92 22.39
N VAL A 196 -6.15 29.69 23.61
CA VAL A 196 -7.43 28.97 23.81
C VAL A 196 -8.62 29.77 23.27
N ASP A 197 -8.48 31.10 23.20
CA ASP A 197 -9.52 32.01 22.71
C ASP A 197 -9.78 31.84 21.20
N ALA A 198 -8.80 31.36 20.43
CA ALA A 198 -8.91 31.08 19.00
C ALA A 198 -9.55 29.69 18.72
N THR A 199 -10.68 29.41 19.36
CA THR A 199 -11.40 28.12 19.24
C THR A 199 -11.72 27.70 17.80
N PRO A 200 -12.15 28.57 16.85
CA PRO A 200 -12.45 28.13 15.49
C PRO A 200 -11.22 27.63 14.72
N ALA A 201 -10.05 28.23 14.96
CA ALA A 201 -8.81 27.84 14.30
C ALA A 201 -8.34 26.45 14.75
N ARG A 202 -8.38 26.18 16.06
CA ARG A 202 -7.97 24.88 16.63
C ARG A 202 -8.89 23.73 16.19
N ILE A 203 -10.21 23.94 16.19
CA ILE A 203 -11.19 22.93 15.73
C ILE A 203 -10.97 22.62 14.25
N SER A 204 -10.79 23.65 13.42
CA SER A 204 -10.58 23.49 11.98
C SER A 204 -9.30 22.69 11.68
N LEU A 205 -8.18 23.01 12.36
CA LEU A 205 -6.92 22.27 12.22
C LEU A 205 -7.06 20.80 12.64
N GLY A 206 -7.74 20.51 13.74
CA GLY A 206 -7.96 19.14 14.20
C GLY A 206 -8.87 18.32 13.28
N LEU A 207 -9.95 18.92 12.76
CA LEU A 207 -10.81 18.24 11.79
C LEU A 207 -10.09 18.00 10.45
N LEU A 208 -9.33 18.99 9.97
CA LEU A 208 -8.58 18.87 8.72
C LEU A 208 -7.50 17.78 8.80
N THR A 209 -6.80 17.68 9.93
CA THR A 209 -5.76 16.65 10.13
C THR A 209 -6.36 15.24 10.19
N VAL A 210 -7.50 15.04 10.87
CA VAL A 210 -8.23 13.76 10.85
C VAL A 210 -8.74 13.41 9.44
N LEU A 211 -9.32 14.39 8.73
CA LEU A 211 -9.81 14.19 7.37
C LEU A 211 -8.67 13.85 6.40
N ALA A 212 -7.53 14.53 6.53
CA ALA A 212 -6.35 14.29 5.70
C ALA A 212 -5.81 12.87 5.90
N MET A 213 -5.68 12.40 7.14
CA MET A 213 -5.29 11.01 7.45
C MET A 213 -6.27 9.99 6.89
N THR A 214 -7.57 10.21 7.10
CA THR A 214 -8.62 9.32 6.60
C THR A 214 -8.58 9.25 5.07
N THR A 215 -8.41 10.39 4.40
CA THR A 215 -8.29 10.45 2.93
C THR A 215 -7.07 9.69 2.43
N GLN A 216 -5.91 9.82 3.08
CA GLN A 216 -4.68 9.13 2.70
C GLN A 216 -4.82 7.60 2.79
N SER A 217 -5.56 7.10 3.79
CA SER A 217 -5.78 5.65 3.96
C SER A 217 -6.64 5.01 2.85
N SER A 218 -7.48 5.80 2.18
CA SER A 218 -8.45 5.29 1.18
C SER A 218 -7.82 4.75 -0.11
N GLY A 219 -6.58 5.16 -0.42
CA GLY A 219 -5.85 4.74 -1.61
C GLY A 219 -5.10 3.40 -1.47
N LEU A 220 -5.12 2.80 -0.28
CA LEU A 220 -4.40 1.56 0.01
C LEU A 220 -5.16 0.32 -0.51
N PRO A 221 -4.46 -0.78 -0.84
CA PRO A 221 -5.09 -2.02 -1.27
C PRO A 221 -6.05 -2.53 -0.18
N LYS A 222 -7.27 -2.86 -0.61
CA LYS A 222 -8.35 -3.32 0.26
C LYS A 222 -8.21 -4.83 0.49
N VAL A 223 -7.70 -5.18 1.66
CA VAL A 223 -7.66 -6.55 2.18
C VAL A 223 -8.37 -6.59 3.53
N SER A 224 -8.87 -7.78 3.91
CA SER A 224 -9.66 -7.99 5.13
C SER A 224 -8.81 -8.05 6.42
N TYR A 225 -7.50 -8.26 6.31
CA TYR A 225 -6.58 -8.36 7.44
C TYR A 225 -5.74 -7.09 7.63
N PHE A 226 -5.17 -6.94 8.83
CA PHE A 226 -4.31 -5.81 9.17
C PHE A 226 -2.95 -5.90 8.46
N LYS A 227 -2.56 -4.80 7.81
CA LYS A 227 -1.24 -4.61 7.21
C LYS A 227 -0.36 -3.75 8.13
N ALA A 228 0.96 -3.86 7.99
CA ALA A 228 1.91 -3.01 8.71
C ALA A 228 1.61 -1.50 8.54
N ILE A 229 1.25 -1.07 7.32
CA ILE A 229 0.83 0.31 7.04
C ILE A 229 -0.45 0.73 7.78
N ASP A 230 -1.40 -0.20 8.00
CA ASP A 230 -2.65 0.12 8.70
C ASP A 230 -2.34 0.42 10.17
N VAL A 231 -1.42 -0.34 10.78
CA VAL A 231 -0.96 -0.11 12.16
C VAL A 231 -0.29 1.26 12.29
N TRP A 232 0.55 1.64 11.31
CA TRP A 232 1.16 2.98 11.27
C TRP A 232 0.09 4.08 11.19
N MET A 233 -0.83 3.98 10.23
CA MET A 233 -1.87 5.00 10.02
C MET A 233 -2.82 5.13 11.23
N VAL A 234 -3.21 4.02 11.85
CA VAL A 234 -4.01 4.02 13.07
C VAL A 234 -3.25 4.67 14.22
N SER A 235 -1.95 4.37 14.37
CA SER A 235 -1.12 4.99 15.41
C SER A 235 -1.06 6.50 15.24
N CYS A 236 -0.81 6.99 14.02
CA CYS A 236 -0.79 8.42 13.75
C CYS A 236 -2.18 9.08 13.95
N LEU A 237 -3.26 8.40 13.58
CA LEU A 237 -4.63 8.87 13.83
C LEU A 237 -4.93 8.99 15.33
N CYS A 238 -4.49 8.02 16.14
CA CYS A 238 -4.64 8.07 17.59
C CYS A 238 -3.93 9.31 18.19
N PHE A 239 -2.74 9.66 17.71
CA PHE A 239 -2.04 10.88 18.16
C PHE A 239 -2.80 12.16 17.80
N VAL A 240 -3.30 12.26 16.56
CA VAL A 240 -4.10 13.42 16.13
C VAL A 240 -5.39 13.53 16.94
N PHE A 241 -6.06 12.40 17.19
CA PHE A 241 -7.28 12.36 17.98
C PHE A 241 -7.03 12.70 19.46
N ALA A 242 -5.91 12.28 20.03
CA ALA A 242 -5.51 12.66 21.38
C ALA A 242 -5.31 14.18 21.51
N ALA A 243 -4.73 14.84 20.50
CA ALA A 243 -4.61 16.30 20.47
C ALA A 243 -5.99 17.00 20.41
N LEU A 244 -6.96 16.44 19.70
CA LEU A 244 -8.34 16.93 19.70
C LEU A 244 -9.03 16.78 21.06
N ILE A 245 -8.82 15.66 21.76
CA ILE A 245 -9.34 15.44 23.11
C ILE A 245 -8.74 16.44 24.09
N GLU A 246 -7.42 16.67 24.03
CA GLU A 246 -6.74 17.68 24.84
C GLU A 246 -7.37 19.06 24.64
N PHE A 247 -7.59 19.45 23.39
CA PHE A 247 -8.21 20.74 23.09
C PHE A 247 -9.64 20.83 23.66
N ALA A 248 -10.44 19.77 23.52
CA ALA A 248 -11.78 19.72 24.08
C ALA A 248 -11.75 19.89 25.61
N TYR A 249 -10.81 19.22 26.28
CA TYR A 249 -10.61 19.31 27.71
C TYR A 249 -10.22 20.73 28.16
N VAL A 250 -9.20 21.33 27.54
CA VAL A 250 -8.75 22.70 27.85
C VAL A 250 -9.82 23.74 27.58
N ASN A 251 -10.58 23.60 26.47
CA ASN A 251 -11.67 24.51 26.15
C ASN A 251 -12.82 24.43 27.18
N VAL A 252 -13.14 23.24 27.70
CA VAL A 252 -14.12 23.09 28.78
C VAL A 252 -13.64 23.76 30.07
N LEU A 253 -12.38 23.52 30.47
CA LEU A 253 -11.80 24.17 31.65
C LEU A 253 -11.78 25.69 31.53
N SER A 254 -11.34 26.21 30.38
CA SER A 254 -11.32 27.65 30.09
C SER A 254 -12.71 28.27 30.18
N ARG A 255 -13.75 27.60 29.64
CA ARG A 255 -15.15 28.07 29.73
C ARG A 255 -15.69 28.07 31.15
N VAL A 256 -15.37 27.04 31.95
CA VAL A 256 -15.78 26.98 33.37
C VAL A 256 -15.13 28.12 34.14
N GLU A 257 -13.83 28.36 33.92
CA GLU A 257 -13.11 29.43 34.59
C GLU A 257 -13.59 30.82 34.17
N GLN A 258 -13.82 31.05 32.86
CA GLN A 258 -14.42 32.30 32.37
C GLN A 258 -15.79 32.58 33.02
N ARG A 259 -16.63 31.56 33.21
CA ARG A 259 -17.92 31.68 33.92
C ARG A 259 -17.75 31.99 35.42
N ARG A 260 -16.73 31.42 36.07
CA ARG A 260 -16.42 31.76 37.47
C ARG A 260 -15.95 33.20 37.59
N LEU A 261 -15.04 33.64 36.72
CA LEU A 261 -14.57 35.02 36.69
C LEU A 261 -15.70 36.01 36.42
N SER A 262 -16.62 35.73 35.48
CA SER A 262 -17.77 36.61 35.24
C SER A 262 -18.64 36.75 36.49
N HIS A 263 -18.91 35.64 37.18
CA HIS A 263 -19.72 35.67 38.41
C HIS A 263 -19.05 36.44 39.56
N VAL A 264 -17.73 36.33 39.71
CA VAL A 264 -16.98 37.11 40.72
C VAL A 264 -16.98 38.60 40.38
N VAL A 265 -16.81 38.96 39.11
CA VAL A 265 -16.90 40.35 38.64
C VAL A 265 -18.29 40.92 38.91
N ASP A 266 -19.36 40.17 38.63
CA ASP A 266 -20.74 40.61 38.89
C ASP A 266 -21.00 40.84 40.39
N ILE A 267 -20.54 39.94 41.26
CA ILE A 267 -20.65 40.14 42.72
C ILE A 267 -19.87 41.39 43.17
N THR A 268 -18.68 41.59 42.62
CA THR A 268 -17.82 42.73 42.99
C THR A 268 -18.44 44.05 42.53
N ASN A 269 -19.01 44.08 41.33
CA ASN A 269 -19.73 45.25 40.81
C ASN A 269 -20.98 45.57 41.65
N ASN A 270 -21.78 44.56 42.02
CA ASN A 270 -22.96 44.77 42.89
C ASN A 270 -22.56 45.33 44.26
N LYS A 271 -21.52 44.78 44.90
CA LYS A 271 -21.00 45.33 46.16
C LYS A 271 -20.49 46.76 46.02
N THR A 272 -19.88 47.10 44.88
CA THR A 272 -19.38 48.46 44.62
C THR A 272 -20.52 49.46 44.44
N GLU A 273 -21.61 49.06 43.77
CA GLU A 273 -22.85 49.84 43.66
C GLU A 273 -23.52 50.04 45.04
N ASP A 274 -23.58 49.02 45.88
CA ASP A 274 -24.13 49.13 47.24
C ASP A 274 -23.30 50.10 48.12
N ILE A 275 -21.97 50.02 48.07
CA ILE A 275 -21.09 50.96 48.77
C ILE A 275 -21.30 52.39 48.24
N ARG A 276 -21.45 52.57 46.93
CA ARG A 276 -21.73 53.86 46.29
C ARG A 276 -23.06 54.49 46.76
N ARG A 277 -24.10 53.67 46.99
CA ARG A 277 -25.39 54.13 47.54
C ARG A 277 -25.33 54.51 49.03
N SER A 278 -24.36 53.98 49.77
CA SER A 278 -24.16 54.26 51.20
C SER A 278 -23.27 55.47 51.50
N LEU A 279 -22.59 56.04 50.49
CA LEU A 279 -21.72 57.21 50.63
C LEU A 279 -22.54 58.52 50.56
N PRO A 280 -22.37 59.46 51.51
CA PRO A 280 -23.06 60.76 51.47
C PRO A 280 -22.60 61.60 50.25
N GLU A 281 -23.53 62.31 49.61
CA GLU A 281 -23.40 63.08 48.34
C GLU A 281 -22.28 64.14 48.27
N LYS A 282 -21.43 64.29 49.30
CA LYS A 282 -20.37 65.32 49.38
C LYS A 282 -18.95 64.78 49.18
N MET A 283 -18.72 63.89 48.21
CA MET A 283 -17.37 63.58 47.72
C MET A 283 -17.21 64.03 46.27
N GLY A 284 -16.32 65.00 46.07
CA GLY A 284 -16.06 65.61 44.76
C GLY A 284 -15.61 64.64 43.67
N ASN A 285 -15.95 64.97 42.42
CA ASN A 285 -15.75 64.17 41.20
C ASN A 285 -14.34 63.57 41.00
N GLN A 286 -13.30 64.18 41.58
CA GLN A 286 -11.91 63.73 41.43
C GLN A 286 -11.60 62.43 42.19
N THR A 287 -12.24 62.20 43.34
CA THR A 287 -12.00 61.03 44.19
C THR A 287 -12.72 59.80 43.66
N SER A 288 -13.93 59.98 43.11
CA SER A 288 -14.72 58.92 42.46
C SER A 288 -14.03 58.37 41.20
N SER A 289 -13.41 59.25 40.39
CA SER A 289 -12.65 58.84 39.21
C SER A 289 -11.40 58.01 39.55
N ARG A 290 -10.68 58.37 40.63
CA ARG A 290 -9.49 57.62 41.09
C ARG A 290 -9.84 56.23 41.63
N ILE A 291 -10.96 56.10 42.32
CA ILE A 291 -11.44 54.82 42.85
C ILE A 291 -11.82 53.88 41.70
N ASN A 292 -12.55 54.38 40.69
CA ASN A 292 -12.89 53.62 39.48
C ASN A 292 -11.65 53.17 38.70
N LEU A 293 -10.65 54.03 38.56
CA LEU A 293 -9.38 53.70 37.90
C LEU A 293 -8.58 52.64 38.69
N PHE A 294 -8.60 52.71 40.02
CA PHE A 294 -7.89 51.76 40.89
C PHE A 294 -8.49 50.36 40.81
N PHE A 295 -9.82 50.23 40.93
CA PHE A 295 -10.49 48.92 40.83
C PHE A 295 -10.38 48.32 39.42
N ARG A 296 -10.48 49.15 38.37
CA ARG A 296 -10.27 48.70 36.98
C ARG A 296 -8.85 48.19 36.73
N ASN A 297 -7.85 48.83 37.34
CA ASN A 297 -6.45 48.40 37.28
C ASN A 297 -6.16 47.15 38.12
N MET A 298 -6.90 46.92 39.21
CA MET A 298 -6.77 45.72 40.03
C MET A 298 -7.34 44.50 39.30
N ALA A 299 -8.54 44.63 38.73
CA ALA A 299 -9.16 43.60 37.90
C ALA A 299 -8.35 43.27 36.63
N SER A 300 -7.73 44.27 36.00
CA SER A 300 -6.88 44.05 34.82
C SER A 300 -5.56 43.35 35.16
N ARG A 301 -4.96 43.67 36.32
CA ARG A 301 -3.74 43.01 36.81
C ARG A 301 -3.97 41.56 37.19
N GLU A 302 -5.11 41.24 37.79
CA GLU A 302 -5.47 39.87 38.18
C GLU A 302 -5.78 39.01 36.96
N LYS A 303 -6.45 39.58 35.95
CA LYS A 303 -6.65 38.97 34.63
C LYS A 303 -5.33 38.69 33.92
N ALA A 304 -4.39 39.64 33.93
CA ALA A 304 -3.08 39.47 33.30
C ALA A 304 -2.21 38.40 34.00
N ARG A 305 -2.22 38.33 35.34
CA ARG A 305 -1.45 37.35 36.12
C ARG A 305 -1.91 35.91 35.93
N ASN A 306 -3.21 35.70 35.68
CA ASN A 306 -3.76 34.35 35.48
C ASN A 306 -3.63 33.86 34.04
N VAL A 307 -3.65 34.76 33.04
CA VAL A 307 -3.34 34.39 31.65
C VAL A 307 -1.91 33.86 31.52
N ASP A 308 -0.96 34.46 32.26
CA ASP A 308 0.45 34.07 32.26
C ASP A 308 0.74 32.75 33.01
N LYS A 309 -0.19 32.31 33.88
CA LYS A 309 -0.13 31.00 34.57
C LYS A 309 -0.72 29.85 33.74
N ILE A 310 -1.55 30.16 32.75
CA ILE A 310 -2.24 29.18 31.90
C ILE A 310 -1.45 28.96 30.60
N SER A 311 -0.57 29.90 30.21
CA SER A 311 0.28 29.81 29.02
C SER A 311 1.62 29.06 29.24
N ARG A 312 1.98 28.74 30.49
CA ARG A 312 3.12 27.90 30.88
C ARG A 312 2.66 26.51 31.27
#